data_AF-A0A821LDC9-F1
#
_entry.id   AF-A0A821LDC9-F1
#
_cell.length_a   1.000
_cell.length_b   1.000
_cell.length_c   1.000
_cell.angle_alpha   90.00
_cell.angle_beta   90.00
_cell.angle_gamma   90.00
#
_symmetry.space_group_name_H-M   'P 1'
#
loop_
_entity.id
_entity.type
_entity.pdbx_description
1 polymer ?
#
loop_
_entity_poly.entity_id
_entity_poly.type
_entity_poly.pdbx_seq_one_letter_code
_entity_poly.pdbx_strand_id
1 'polypeptide(L)'
;MDSTGYLSAHLWNGGDVTSNGPILPLNSWTHIGYTYSSSNGIQLYVNGALYSTTSSFSFSASGVPMYMILGSDGGRTGCSPGFGGSFTGAFDEFYVHSCELTASQVNSLANP
;
A
#
# COMPACT_ATOMS: atom_id res chain seq x y z
N MET A 1 -0.69 5.83 6.57
CA MET A 1 0.57 6.21 7.24
C MET A 1 0.50 5.66 8.66
N ASP A 2 1.62 5.22 9.22
CA ASP A 2 1.65 4.83 10.62
C ASP A 2 1.64 6.06 11.55
N SER A 3 1.62 5.83 12.87
CA SER A 3 1.62 6.90 13.88
C SER A 3 2.87 7.78 13.86
N THR A 4 3.88 7.43 13.05
CA THR A 4 5.14 8.17 12.88
C THR A 4 5.25 8.86 11.52
N GLY A 5 4.22 8.77 10.68
CA GLY A 5 4.13 9.47 9.40
C GLY A 5 4.71 8.71 8.21
N TYR A 6 5.18 7.48 8.40
CA TYR A 6 5.67 6.67 7.29
C TYR A 6 4.52 6.09 6.49
N LEU A 7 4.67 6.03 5.17
CA LEU A 7 3.82 5.19 4.35
C LEU A 7 3.98 3.73 4.80
N SER A 8 2.89 3.00 4.91
CA SER A 8 2.91 1.63 5.39
C SER A 8 1.94 0.79 4.59
N ALA A 9 2.36 -0.37 4.15
CA ALA A 9 1.51 -1.29 3.41
C ALA A 9 1.55 -2.66 4.07
N HIS A 10 0.37 -3.28 4.23
CA HIS A 10 0.18 -4.43 5.10
C HIS A 10 -0.67 -5.50 4.44
N LEU A 11 -0.31 -6.77 4.65
CA LEU A 11 -1.15 -7.93 4.33
C LEU A 11 -1.15 -8.92 5.49
N TRP A 12 -2.20 -9.73 5.55
CA TRP A 12 -2.38 -10.73 6.60
C TRP A 12 -1.80 -12.10 6.20
N ASN A 13 -1.02 -12.70 7.09
CA ASN A 13 -0.56 -14.08 6.99
C ASN A 13 -0.52 -14.75 8.39
N GLY A 14 -1.67 -14.81 9.08
CA GLY A 14 -1.73 -15.23 10.49
C GLY A 14 -1.16 -14.21 11.48
N GLY A 15 -0.62 -13.11 10.95
CA GLY A 15 -0.12 -11.90 11.59
C GLY A 15 0.09 -10.83 10.52
N ASP A 16 0.32 -9.58 10.93
CA ASP A 16 0.59 -8.49 9.98
C ASP A 16 1.98 -8.64 9.35
N VAL A 17 2.03 -8.58 8.03
CA VAL A 17 3.26 -8.47 7.25
C VAL A 17 3.29 -7.07 6.66
N THR A 18 4.29 -6.28 7.07
CA THR A 18 4.38 -4.85 6.75
C THR A 18 5.58 -4.54 5.86
N SER A 19 5.37 -3.70 4.85
CA SER A 19 6.42 -2.95 4.15
C SER A 19 6.29 -1.47 4.50
N ASN A 20 7.36 -0.88 5.04
CA ASN A 20 7.41 0.53 5.36
C ASN A 20 8.06 1.33 4.23
N GLY A 21 7.38 2.39 3.84
CA GLY A 21 7.83 3.38 2.86
C GLY A 21 8.57 4.55 3.50
N PRO A 22 8.82 5.61 2.72
CA PRO A 22 9.35 6.86 3.24
C PRO A 22 8.24 7.73 3.87
N ILE A 23 8.67 8.81 4.51
CA ILE A 23 7.80 9.97 4.77
C ILE A 23 7.66 10.73 3.45
N LEU A 24 6.41 11.03 3.06
CA LEU A 24 6.12 11.72 1.82
C LEU A 24 6.28 13.24 1.96
N PRO A 25 6.78 13.95 0.94
CA PRO A 25 6.81 15.41 0.96
C PRO A 25 5.39 15.97 0.98
N LEU A 26 5.18 16.99 1.81
CA LEU A 26 3.90 17.70 1.87
C LEU A 26 3.72 18.57 0.62
N ASN A 27 2.46 18.71 0.18
CA ASN A 27 2.06 19.56 -0.95
C ASN A 27 2.71 19.20 -2.31
N SER A 28 3.14 17.95 -2.48
CA SER A 28 3.72 17.45 -3.73
C SER A 28 3.04 16.15 -4.14
N TRP A 29 2.70 16.03 -5.43
CA TRP A 29 2.24 14.78 -5.99
C TRP A 29 3.33 13.72 -5.89
N THR A 30 2.97 12.55 -5.37
CA THR A 30 3.86 11.39 -5.28
C THR A 30 3.12 10.18 -5.81
N HIS A 31 3.67 9.54 -6.83
CA HIS A 31 3.10 8.29 -7.32
C HIS A 31 3.48 7.15 -6.36
N ILE A 32 2.50 6.41 -5.87
CA ILE A 32 2.68 5.25 -4.99
C ILE A 32 2.20 4.00 -5.71
N GLY A 33 3.10 3.02 -5.86
CA GLY A 33 2.78 1.70 -6.39
C GLY A 33 2.90 0.66 -5.29
N TYR A 34 1.92 -0.24 -5.20
CA TYR A 34 1.95 -1.38 -4.30
C TYR A 34 1.64 -2.64 -5.10
N THR A 35 2.55 -3.60 -5.07
CA THR A 35 2.34 -4.89 -5.72
C THR A 35 2.55 -6.02 -4.72
N TYR A 36 1.94 -7.16 -5.01
CA TYR A 36 2.11 -8.36 -4.21
C TYR A 36 2.01 -9.60 -5.08
N SER A 37 2.91 -10.55 -4.85
CA SER A 37 2.73 -11.95 -5.22
C SER A 37 3.28 -12.86 -4.12
N SER A 38 2.86 -14.13 -4.13
CA SER A 38 3.37 -15.09 -3.16
C SER A 38 4.87 -15.38 -3.32
N SER A 39 5.43 -15.08 -4.49
CA SER A 39 6.84 -15.31 -4.81
C SER A 39 7.73 -14.13 -4.44
N ASN A 40 7.22 -12.90 -4.56
CA ASN A 40 7.99 -11.68 -4.30
C ASN A 40 7.65 -11.00 -2.98
N GLY A 41 6.56 -11.42 -2.32
CA GLY A 41 6.03 -10.71 -1.16
C GLY A 41 5.42 -9.39 -1.56
N ILE A 42 5.39 -8.45 -0.62
CA ILE A 42 4.97 -7.07 -0.84
C ILE A 42 6.13 -6.32 -1.50
N GLN A 43 5.84 -5.53 -2.54
CA GLN A 43 6.76 -4.55 -3.09
C GLN A 43 6.11 -3.16 -3.09
N LEU A 44 6.80 -2.21 -2.48
CA LEU A 44 6.39 -0.82 -2.39
C LEU A 44 7.26 0.03 -3.31
N TYR A 45 6.61 0.84 -4.15
CA TYR A 45 7.23 1.73 -5.11
C TYR A 45 6.86 3.18 -4.81
N VAL A 46 7.84 4.07 -4.96
CA VAL A 46 7.65 5.53 -4.83
C VAL A 46 8.22 6.19 -6.08
N ASN A 47 7.41 7.00 -6.76
CA ASN A 47 7.75 7.64 -8.04
C ASN A 47 8.32 6.65 -9.07
N GLY A 48 7.72 5.45 -9.12
CA GLY A 48 8.08 4.41 -10.10
C GLY A 48 9.35 3.61 -9.77
N ALA A 49 10.02 3.88 -8.64
CA ALA A 49 11.20 3.14 -8.19
C ALA A 49 10.86 2.23 -7.01
N LEU A 50 11.40 1.00 -6.99
CA LEU A 50 11.23 0.06 -5.88
C LEU A 50 11.90 0.66 -4.63
N TYR A 51 11.12 0.81 -3.57
CA TYR A 51 11.57 1.38 -2.30
C TYR A 51 11.81 0.29 -1.24
N SER A 52 10.88 -0.65 -1.11
CA SER A 52 10.93 -1.70 -0.10
C SER A 52 10.31 -2.98 -0.63
N THR A 53 10.81 -4.12 -0.14
CA THR A 53 10.22 -5.44 -0.35
C THR A 53 10.16 -6.19 0.97
N THR A 54 9.14 -7.02 1.16
CA THR A 54 9.15 -8.04 2.21
C THR A 54 9.73 -9.35 1.68
N SER A 55 9.93 -10.33 2.56
CA SER A 55 10.10 -11.73 2.14
C SER A 55 8.83 -12.26 1.46
N SER A 56 8.96 -13.36 0.73
CA SER A 56 7.82 -14.10 0.17
C SER A 56 6.93 -14.69 1.27
N PHE A 57 5.62 -14.67 1.04
CA PHE A 57 4.63 -15.28 1.92
C PHE A 57 3.32 -15.49 1.17
N SER A 58 2.40 -16.26 1.75
CA SER A 58 1.04 -16.40 1.20
C SER A 58 0.06 -15.54 1.98
N PHE A 59 -0.60 -14.61 1.30
CA PHE A 59 -1.71 -13.87 1.87
C PHE A 59 -2.83 -14.82 2.28
N SER A 60 -3.24 -14.71 3.54
CA SER A 60 -4.33 -15.49 4.11
C SER A 60 -5.64 -14.72 3.94
N ALA A 61 -6.31 -14.97 2.81
CA ALA A 61 -7.57 -14.32 2.48
C ALA A 61 -8.71 -14.79 3.41
N SER A 62 -9.62 -13.87 3.76
CA SER A 62 -10.79 -14.18 4.59
C SER A 62 -11.85 -15.03 3.86
N GLY A 63 -11.76 -15.15 2.54
CA GLY A 63 -12.71 -15.90 1.71
C GLY A 63 -14.10 -15.25 1.58
N VAL A 64 -14.28 -14.02 2.06
CA VAL A 64 -15.55 -13.27 1.98
C VAL A 64 -15.40 -11.99 1.16
N PRO A 65 -16.48 -11.48 0.54
CA PRO A 65 -16.45 -10.18 -0.14
C PRO A 65 -16.07 -9.05 0.82
N MET A 66 -15.25 -8.12 0.34
CA MET A 66 -14.76 -6.98 1.10
C MET A 66 -14.94 -5.69 0.29
N TYR A 67 -15.09 -4.57 0.99
CA TYR A 67 -15.08 -3.24 0.39
C TYR A 67 -13.65 -2.68 0.37
N MET A 68 -13.34 -1.95 -0.70
CA MET A 68 -12.15 -1.11 -0.75
C MET A 68 -12.50 0.27 -0.21
N ILE A 69 -11.68 0.77 0.71
CA ILE A 69 -11.88 2.04 1.40
C ILE A 69 -10.69 2.92 1.08
N LEU A 70 -10.95 4.14 0.58
CA LEU A 70 -9.93 5.14 0.31
C LEU A 70 -10.11 6.32 1.27
N GLY A 71 -8.99 6.84 1.75
CA GLY A 71 -8.92 8.07 2.53
C GLY A 71 -9.57 8.06 3.92
N SER A 72 -10.08 6.93 4.40
CA SER A 72 -10.63 6.77 5.75
C SER A 72 -10.27 5.41 6.35
N ASP A 73 -10.43 5.30 7.67
CA ASP A 73 -10.23 4.04 8.41
C ASP A 73 -11.46 3.10 8.34
N GLY A 74 -12.49 3.47 7.56
CA GLY A 74 -13.72 2.69 7.43
C GLY A 74 -14.60 2.68 8.67
N GLY A 75 -14.46 3.66 9.56
CA GLY A 75 -15.24 3.73 10.81
C GLY A 75 -14.75 2.75 11.87
N ARG A 76 -13.51 2.26 11.76
CA ARG A 76 -12.89 1.43 12.79
C ARG A 76 -12.68 2.25 14.06
N THR A 77 -13.53 2.05 15.05
CA THR A 77 -13.37 2.65 16.38
C THR A 77 -12.36 1.83 17.19
N GLY A 78 -11.11 2.28 17.27
CA GLY A 78 -10.10 1.70 18.15
C GLY A 78 -8.66 1.96 17.69
N CYS A 79 -7.71 1.88 18.63
CA CYS A 79 -6.27 1.95 18.35
C CYS A 79 -5.76 0.63 17.75
N SER A 80 -6.29 0.21 16.60
CA SER A 80 -5.65 -0.88 15.85
C SER A 80 -4.37 -0.34 15.20
N PRO A 81 -3.21 -0.99 15.40
CA PRO A 81 -1.97 -0.59 14.74
C PRO A 81 -2.20 -0.51 13.22
N GLY A 82 -1.80 0.60 12.60
CA GLY A 82 -1.84 0.76 11.14
C GLY A 82 -3.11 1.41 10.55
N PHE A 83 -4.15 1.71 11.35
CA PHE A 83 -5.43 2.24 10.85
C PHE A 83 -5.92 3.50 11.59
N GLY A 84 -5.01 4.31 12.12
CA GLY A 84 -5.36 5.55 12.81
C GLY A 84 -5.52 6.73 11.85
N GLY A 85 -6.77 7.14 11.58
CA GLY A 85 -7.08 8.43 10.99
C GLY A 85 -7.46 8.44 9.51
N SER A 86 -8.07 9.55 9.09
CA SER A 86 -8.43 9.80 7.69
C SER A 86 -7.29 10.51 6.95
N PHE A 87 -7.13 10.20 5.68
CA PHE A 87 -6.14 10.88 4.83
C PHE A 87 -6.63 12.29 4.52
N THR A 88 -5.77 13.29 4.76
CA THR A 88 -6.02 14.68 4.39
C THR A 88 -5.12 15.04 3.22
N GLY A 89 -5.67 14.97 2.01
CA GLY A 89 -4.95 15.24 0.77
C GLY A 89 -5.84 14.96 -0.44
N ALA A 90 -5.21 14.84 -1.61
CA ALA A 90 -5.89 14.49 -2.85
C ALA A 90 -5.37 13.17 -3.40
N PHE A 91 -6.24 12.45 -4.10
CA PHE A 91 -5.89 11.30 -4.93
C PHE A 91 -6.19 11.68 -6.38
N ASP A 92 -5.40 11.12 -7.30
CA ASP A 92 -5.66 11.20 -8.73
C ASP A 92 -5.22 9.89 -9.38
N GLU A 93 -5.86 9.52 -10.49
CA GLU A 93 -5.54 8.35 -11.32
C GLU A 93 -5.33 7.04 -10.53
N PHE A 94 -6.43 6.53 -9.96
CA PHE A 94 -6.42 5.33 -9.12
C PHE A 94 -6.67 4.04 -9.91
N TYR A 95 -5.77 3.07 -9.77
CA TYR A 95 -5.82 1.78 -10.46
C TYR A 95 -5.73 0.58 -9.49
N VAL A 96 -6.44 -0.50 -9.85
CA VAL A 96 -6.31 -1.82 -9.20
C VAL A 96 -6.13 -2.88 -10.27
N HIS A 97 -5.12 -3.72 -10.10
CA HIS A 97 -4.80 -4.80 -11.03
C HIS A 97 -5.00 -6.17 -10.37
N SER A 98 -5.37 -7.17 -11.16
CA SER A 98 -5.56 -8.55 -10.72
C SER A 98 -4.25 -9.37 -10.69
N CYS A 99 -3.12 -8.75 -11.02
CA CYS A 99 -1.80 -9.38 -11.03
C CYS A 99 -0.72 -8.42 -10.53
N GLU A 100 0.41 -8.99 -10.13
CA GLU A 100 1.61 -8.21 -9.83
C GLU A 100 2.12 -7.54 -11.10
N LEU A 101 2.19 -6.20 -11.07
CA LEU A 101 2.83 -5.42 -12.12
C LEU A 101 4.35 -5.54 -12.03
N THR A 102 5.03 -5.54 -13.17
CA THR A 102 6.49 -5.45 -13.21
C THR A 102 6.97 -4.04 -12.82
N ALA A 103 8.23 -3.93 -12.41
CA ALA A 103 8.85 -2.63 -12.11
C ALA A 103 8.75 -1.65 -13.29
N SER A 104 8.85 -2.12 -14.54
CA SER A 104 8.70 -1.26 -15.73
C SER A 104 7.27 -0.78 -15.94
N GLN A 105 6.27 -1.61 -15.66
CA GLN A 105 4.87 -1.22 -15.72
C GLN A 105 4.54 -0.18 -14.63
N VAL A 106 5.02 -0.40 -13.40
CA VAL A 106 4.85 0.58 -12.31
C VAL A 106 5.55 1.91 -12.65
N ASN A 107 6.74 1.86 -13.26
CA ASN A 107 7.45 3.07 -13.68
C ASN A 107 6.71 3.85 -14.78
N SER A 108 6.06 3.15 -15.71
CA SER A 108 5.25 3.77 -16.77
C SER A 108 4.02 4.47 -16.18
N LEU A 109 3.36 3.87 -15.18
CA LEU A 109 2.24 4.50 -14.48
C LEU A 109 2.66 5.73 -13.64
N ALA A 110 3.91 5.75 -13.16
CA ALA A 110 4.46 6.89 -12.44
C ALA A 110 4.81 8.09 -13.33
N ASN A 111 4.99 7.85 -14.63
CA ASN A 111 5.37 8.87 -15.62
C ASN A 111 4.48 8.71 -16.88
N PRO A 112 3.17 8.91 -16.74
CA PRO A 112 2.22 8.71 -17.82
C PRO A 112 2.41 9.69 -18.99
#